data_AF-A0A2K9N7R4-F1
#
_entry.id   AF-A0A2K9N7R4-F1
#
_cell.length_a   1.000
_cell.length_b   1.000
_cell.length_c   1.000
_cell.angle_alpha   90.00
_cell.angle_beta   90.00
_cell.angle_gamma   90.00
#
_symmetry.space_group_name_H-M   'P 1'
#
loop_
_entity.id
_entity.type
_entity.pdbx_description
1 polymer ?
#
loop_
_entity_poly.entity_id
_entity_poly.type
_entity_poly.pdbx_seq_one_letter_code
_entity_poly.pdbx_strand_id
1 'polypeptide(L)'
;MSFFRQAVRAIGASALATLIAASPVLAAAPASKGPCYTVPEFAAEQGIRLHTELMVIGLTCQYLDAPGQISLFNQYKQFTLKHQSRIQDWEKTLVGYFKRTTKGNATRGFDSFRTRLANETSQRAIALTTPVFCGTHAPLVAQAMAASLAEIEGGLSPDAAGVRMANAPRCDKPAPTVLMADAAAAANAAPPRAPSAGVSGAAAGAKPKVKSKAE
;
A
#
# COMPACT_ATOMS: atom_id res chain seq x y z
N MET A 1 -55.54 2.31 25.96
CA MET A 1 -56.06 2.37 24.58
C MET A 1 -55.00 1.75 23.69
N SER A 2 -55.00 0.45 23.42
CA SER A 2 -55.97 -0.32 22.61
C SER A 2 -55.40 -0.65 21.22
N PHE A 3 -54.97 -1.92 21.09
CA PHE A 3 -55.11 -2.83 19.93
C PHE A 3 -54.28 -2.50 18.67
N PHE A 4 -53.45 -3.39 18.12
CA PHE A 4 -53.74 -4.69 17.49
C PHE A 4 -52.47 -5.59 17.52
N ARG A 5 -52.46 -6.80 18.10
CA ARG A 5 -52.94 -8.11 17.59
C ARG A 5 -52.30 -8.61 16.27
N GLN A 6 -51.31 -9.50 16.47
CA GLN A 6 -51.04 -10.81 15.85
C GLN A 6 -51.56 -11.13 14.44
N ALA A 7 -50.69 -11.73 13.63
CA ALA A 7 -51.07 -12.81 12.71
C ALA A 7 -49.91 -13.82 12.55
N VAL A 8 -49.99 -14.90 13.32
CA VAL A 8 -49.28 -16.16 13.09
C VAL A 8 -50.05 -16.93 12.01
N ARG A 9 -49.37 -17.47 10.99
CA ARG A 9 -49.95 -18.45 10.07
C ARG A 9 -49.11 -19.72 10.02
N ALA A 10 -49.85 -20.81 9.90
CA ALA A 10 -49.53 -22.20 10.15
C ALA A 10 -48.61 -22.88 9.11
N ILE A 11 -47.76 -23.76 9.65
CA ILE A 11 -47.55 -25.18 9.32
C ILE A 11 -48.00 -25.64 7.91
N GLY A 12 -47.02 -26.06 7.10
CA GLY A 12 -47.19 -26.92 5.93
C GLY A 12 -46.08 -27.98 5.91
N ALA A 13 -46.48 -29.24 5.74
CA ALA A 13 -45.68 -30.44 5.98
C ALA A 13 -44.78 -30.85 4.79
N SER A 14 -43.66 -31.48 5.16
CA SER A 14 -42.99 -32.63 4.53
C SER A 14 -42.79 -32.66 3.02
N ALA A 15 -41.59 -32.28 2.59
CA ALA A 15 -40.90 -32.92 1.46
C ALA A 15 -39.51 -33.38 1.94
N LEU A 16 -39.30 -34.70 2.01
CA LEU A 16 -37.97 -35.29 2.12
C LEU A 16 -37.22 -34.99 0.81
N ALA A 17 -36.43 -33.92 0.81
CA ALA A 17 -35.42 -33.67 -0.19
C ALA A 17 -34.06 -33.87 0.48
N THR A 18 -33.35 -34.90 0.04
CA THR A 18 -31.99 -35.25 0.46
C THR A 18 -31.05 -34.10 0.10
N LEU A 19 -30.87 -33.16 1.02
CA LEU A 19 -29.85 -32.12 0.94
C LEU A 19 -28.49 -32.78 1.16
N ILE A 20 -27.77 -32.98 0.05
CA ILE A 20 -26.33 -33.19 0.06
C ILE A 20 -25.75 -31.98 0.82
N ALA A 21 -25.22 -32.24 2.01
CA ALA A 21 -24.53 -31.26 2.82
C ALA A 21 -23.27 -30.81 2.07
N ALA A 22 -23.40 -29.79 1.23
CA ALA A 22 -22.29 -29.01 0.73
C ALA A 22 -21.74 -28.19 1.90
N SER A 23 -20.87 -28.81 2.69
CA SER A 23 -20.06 -28.11 3.68
C SER A 23 -19.34 -26.96 2.97
N PRO A 24 -19.51 -25.70 3.38
CA PRO A 24 -18.68 -24.63 2.87
C PRO A 24 -17.28 -24.90 3.39
N VAL A 25 -16.40 -25.38 2.50
CA VAL A 25 -14.96 -25.36 2.73
C VAL A 25 -14.62 -23.88 2.88
N LEU A 26 -14.41 -23.45 4.12
CA LEU A 26 -13.90 -22.14 4.46
C LEU A 26 -12.50 -22.06 3.85
N ALA A 27 -12.41 -21.55 2.62
CA ALA A 27 -11.14 -21.35 1.93
C ALA A 27 -10.31 -20.41 2.80
N ALA A 28 -9.31 -20.95 3.48
CA ALA A 28 -8.33 -20.17 4.22
C ALA A 28 -7.70 -19.19 3.22
N ALA A 29 -7.89 -17.89 3.44
CA ALA A 29 -7.27 -16.87 2.62
C ALA A 29 -5.76 -17.13 2.56
N PRO A 30 -5.11 -16.99 1.39
CA PRO A 30 -3.69 -17.22 1.26
C PRO A 30 -2.95 -16.29 2.22
N ALA A 31 -2.26 -16.87 3.20
CA ALA A 31 -1.45 -16.11 4.13
C ALA A 31 -0.34 -15.40 3.35
N SER A 32 -0.21 -14.08 3.55
CA SER A 32 0.94 -13.32 3.05
C SER A 32 2.23 -13.98 3.52
N LYS A 33 3.14 -14.32 2.59
CA LYS A 33 4.46 -14.88 2.91
C LYS A 33 5.43 -13.84 3.51
N GLY A 34 5.02 -12.58 3.60
CA GLY A 34 5.78 -11.48 4.23
C GLY A 34 5.02 -10.80 5.37
N PRO A 35 5.70 -9.94 6.17
CA PRO A 35 5.06 -9.22 7.25
C PRO A 35 3.91 -8.35 6.73
N CYS A 36 2.80 -8.36 7.46
CA CYS A 36 1.57 -7.65 7.11
C CYS A 36 1.09 -6.83 8.31
N TYR A 37 0.29 -5.81 8.04
CA TYR A 37 -0.35 -4.98 9.06
C TYR A 37 -1.69 -5.58 9.50
N THR A 38 -1.90 -5.65 10.80
CA THR A 38 -3.26 -5.70 11.37
C THR A 38 -4.00 -4.40 11.04
N VAL A 39 -5.33 -4.40 11.16
CA VAL A 39 -6.17 -3.21 10.95
C VAL A 39 -5.67 -1.97 11.73
N PRO A 40 -5.36 -2.04 13.04
CA PRO A 40 -4.84 -0.90 13.77
C PRO A 40 -3.41 -0.50 13.35
N GLU A 41 -2.56 -1.46 12.96
CA GLU A 41 -1.22 -1.15 12.45
C GLU A 41 -1.27 -0.43 11.10
N PHE A 42 -2.22 -0.80 10.23
CA PHE A 42 -2.43 -0.10 8.97
C PHE A 42 -2.91 1.33 9.21
N ALA A 43 -3.92 1.52 10.07
CA ALA A 43 -4.39 2.87 10.40
C ALA A 43 -3.27 3.74 11.01
N ALA A 44 -2.41 3.14 11.85
CA ALA A 44 -1.24 3.82 12.41
C ALA A 44 -0.19 4.18 11.34
N GLU A 45 0.07 3.28 10.37
CA GLU A 45 0.92 3.57 9.21
C GLU A 45 0.42 4.79 8.46
N GLN A 46 -0.87 4.81 8.13
CA GLN A 46 -1.47 5.91 7.38
C GLN A 46 -1.42 7.22 8.18
N GLY A 47 -1.58 7.17 9.50
CA GLY A 47 -1.46 8.33 10.38
C GLY A 47 -0.05 8.93 10.41
N ILE A 48 0.98 8.08 10.54
CA ILE A 48 2.39 8.54 10.48
C ILE A 48 2.78 9.00 9.08
N ARG A 49 2.23 8.39 8.03
CA ARG A 49 2.39 8.86 6.65
C ARG A 49 1.81 10.26 6.48
N LEU A 50 0.56 10.50 6.89
CA LEU A 50 -0.05 11.83 6.85
C LEU A 50 0.80 12.84 7.64
N HIS A 51 1.20 12.51 8.87
CA HIS A 51 2.03 13.39 9.70
C HIS A 51 3.35 13.77 9.01
N THR A 52 4.00 12.80 8.37
CA THR A 52 5.27 13.03 7.66
C THR A 52 5.07 13.82 6.37
N GLU A 53 4.00 13.56 5.62
CA GLU A 53 3.64 14.31 4.42
C GLU A 53 3.38 15.79 4.76
N LEU A 54 2.60 16.06 5.81
CA LEU A 54 2.33 17.43 6.28
C LEU A 54 3.62 18.17 6.64
N MET A 55 4.58 17.50 7.30
CA MET A 55 5.88 18.08 7.61
C MET A 55 6.65 18.46 6.34
N VAL A 56 6.75 17.55 5.38
CA VAL A 56 7.49 17.79 4.13
C VAL A 56 6.82 18.90 3.32
N ILE A 57 5.49 18.91 3.21
CA ILE A 57 4.75 19.99 2.53
C ILE A 57 5.04 21.33 3.21
N GLY A 58 4.97 21.38 4.54
CA GLY A 58 5.27 22.58 5.32
C GLY A 58 6.69 23.11 5.09
N LEU A 59 7.67 22.23 4.87
CA LEU A 59 9.05 22.62 4.57
C LEU A 59 9.27 22.98 3.09
N THR A 60 8.66 22.26 2.16
CA THR A 60 8.85 22.44 0.71
C THR A 60 8.09 23.65 0.17
N CYS A 61 6.93 23.96 0.73
CA CYS A 61 6.00 24.95 0.19
C CYS A 61 6.03 26.30 0.93
N GLN A 62 7.07 26.60 1.71
CA GLN A 62 7.19 27.83 2.51
C GLN A 62 7.06 29.12 1.69
N TYR A 63 7.39 29.10 0.39
CA TYR A 63 7.22 30.28 -0.47
C TYR A 63 5.76 30.68 -0.70
N LEU A 64 4.80 29.80 -0.37
CA LEU A 64 3.35 30.09 -0.40
C LEU A 64 2.85 30.74 0.90
N ASP A 65 3.69 30.92 1.91
CA ASP A 65 3.30 31.55 3.16
C ASP A 65 2.82 32.99 2.91
N ALA A 66 1.60 33.29 3.35
CA ALA A 66 1.01 34.61 3.20
C ALA A 66 1.39 35.52 4.39
N PRO A 67 1.74 36.81 4.16
CA PRO A 67 1.95 37.77 5.23
C PRO A 67 0.74 37.85 6.17
N GLY A 68 0.99 37.81 7.49
CA GLY A 68 -0.06 37.85 8.51
C GLY A 68 -0.80 36.53 8.74
N GLN A 69 -0.44 35.44 8.04
CA GLN A 69 -0.99 34.09 8.26
C GLN A 69 0.03 33.18 8.95
N ILE A 70 -0.46 32.11 9.57
CA ILE A 70 0.40 31.06 10.14
C ILE A 70 1.05 30.31 8.96
N SER A 71 2.38 30.25 8.94
CA SER A 71 3.11 29.50 7.91
C SER A 71 2.68 28.04 7.84
N LEU A 72 2.80 27.42 6.67
CA LEU A 72 2.45 26.01 6.48
C LEU A 72 3.21 25.09 7.45
N PHE A 73 4.49 25.38 7.71
CA PHE A 73 5.26 24.63 8.69
C PHE A 73 4.76 24.80 10.13
N ASN A 74 4.31 26.00 10.51
CA ASN A 74 3.73 26.22 11.83
C ASN A 74 2.33 25.59 11.95
N GLN A 75 1.55 25.52 10.87
CA GLN A 75 0.30 24.76 10.83
C GLN A 75 0.56 23.27 11.09
N TYR A 76 1.56 22.66 10.44
CA TYR A 76 1.99 21.28 10.75
C TYR A 76 2.36 21.10 12.24
N LYS A 77 3.06 22.05 12.85
CA LYS A 77 3.37 22.00 14.29
C LYS A 77 2.11 22.06 15.14
N GLN A 78 1.16 22.92 14.80
CA GLN A 78 -0.13 23.01 15.50
C GLN A 78 -0.94 21.71 15.34
N PHE A 79 -0.95 21.10 14.16
CA PHE A 79 -1.54 19.77 13.95
C PHE A 79 -0.92 18.74 14.89
N THR A 80 0.41 18.73 14.98
CA THR A 80 1.17 17.83 15.85
C THR A 80 0.79 18.01 17.32
N LEU A 81 0.66 19.26 17.78
CA LEU A 81 0.26 19.58 19.16
C LEU A 81 -1.20 19.19 19.43
N LYS A 82 -2.11 19.53 18.51
CA LYS A 82 -3.56 19.24 18.60
C LYS A 82 -3.84 17.74 18.70
N HIS A 83 -3.07 16.92 18.01
CA HIS A 83 -3.27 15.46 17.93
C HIS A 83 -2.14 14.64 18.56
N GLN A 84 -1.34 15.25 19.43
CA GLN A 84 -0.11 14.66 19.98
C GLN A 84 -0.32 13.27 20.58
N SER A 85 -1.32 13.11 21.46
CA SER A 85 -1.61 11.82 22.11
C SER A 85 -1.88 10.74 21.07
N ARG A 86 -2.62 11.06 20.00
CA ARG A 86 -2.98 10.07 19.00
C ARG A 86 -1.82 9.73 18.07
N ILE A 87 -1.00 10.71 17.74
CA ILE A 87 0.25 10.48 17.00
C ILE A 87 1.13 9.52 17.79
N GLN A 88 1.32 9.74 19.09
CA GLN A 88 2.11 8.84 19.97
C GLN A 88 1.55 7.41 19.99
N ASP A 89 0.23 7.24 19.99
CA ASP A 89 -0.38 5.90 19.89
C ASP A 89 -0.05 5.21 18.56
N TRP A 90 -0.11 5.94 17.44
CA TRP A 90 0.29 5.41 16.13
C TRP A 90 1.77 5.01 16.11
N GLU A 91 2.65 5.84 16.67
CA GLU A 91 4.07 5.52 16.80
C GLU A 91 4.28 4.24 17.62
N LYS A 92 3.63 4.14 18.78
CA LYS A 92 3.71 2.95 19.64
C LYS A 92 3.22 1.69 18.93
N THR A 93 2.10 1.78 18.21
CA THR A 93 1.57 0.66 17.42
C THR A 93 2.58 0.21 16.37
N LEU A 94 3.20 1.14 15.63
CA LEU A 94 4.18 0.79 14.60
C LEU A 94 5.50 0.27 15.18
N VAL A 95 5.96 0.81 16.32
CA VAL A 95 7.09 0.21 17.04
C VAL A 95 6.77 -1.23 17.46
N GLY A 96 5.53 -1.51 17.87
CA GLY A 96 5.03 -2.86 18.11
C GLY A 96 5.12 -3.75 16.86
N TYR A 97 4.68 -3.25 15.71
CA TYR A 97 4.84 -3.93 14.42
C TYR A 97 6.30 -4.23 14.11
N PHE A 98 7.21 -3.26 14.21
CA PHE A 98 8.63 -3.45 13.90
C PHE A 98 9.29 -4.43 14.88
N LYS A 99 8.87 -4.45 16.15
CA LYS A 99 9.32 -5.45 17.13
C LYS A 99 8.96 -6.87 16.72
N ARG A 100 7.80 -7.08 16.09
CA ARG A 100 7.35 -8.41 15.64
C ARG A 100 7.97 -8.83 14.31
N THR A 101 8.27 -7.88 13.44
CA THR A 101 8.55 -8.16 12.02
C THR A 101 9.99 -7.94 11.59
N THR A 102 10.78 -7.22 12.38
CA THR A 102 12.19 -6.97 12.09
C THR A 102 13.11 -7.58 13.14
N LYS A 103 14.29 -8.05 12.72
CA LYS A 103 15.35 -8.43 13.65
C LYS A 103 16.10 -7.16 14.06
N GLY A 104 16.28 -6.94 15.36
CA GLY A 104 17.06 -5.81 15.89
C GLY A 104 16.20 -4.78 16.62
N ASN A 105 16.63 -3.51 16.57
CA ASN A 105 16.00 -2.43 17.33
C ASN A 105 14.73 -1.93 16.62
N ALA A 106 13.57 -2.15 17.24
CA ALA A 106 12.26 -1.77 16.70
C ALA A 106 12.10 -0.25 16.51
N THR A 107 12.61 0.56 17.43
CA THR A 107 12.60 2.02 17.32
C THR A 107 13.40 2.48 16.10
N ARG A 108 14.60 1.92 15.89
CA ARG A 108 15.39 2.19 14.67
C ARG A 108 14.63 1.79 13.40
N GLY A 109 13.89 0.68 13.44
CA GLY A 109 13.02 0.25 12.35
C GLY A 109 11.93 1.29 12.03
N PHE A 110 11.30 1.82 13.08
CA PHE A 110 10.32 2.90 12.97
C PHE A 110 10.92 4.22 12.46
N ASP A 111 12.08 4.64 12.98
CA ASP A 111 12.77 5.86 12.55
C ASP A 111 13.18 5.78 11.07
N SER A 112 13.64 4.60 10.64
CA SER A 112 13.97 4.33 9.24
C SER A 112 12.73 4.42 8.35
N PHE A 113 11.59 3.92 8.82
CA PHE A 113 10.32 4.07 8.13
C PHE A 113 9.92 5.54 7.97
N ARG A 114 9.94 6.35 9.05
CA ARG A 114 9.66 7.79 8.97
C ARG A 114 10.60 8.50 7.99
N THR A 115 11.88 8.15 8.00
CA THR A 115 12.87 8.70 7.07
C THR A 115 12.54 8.35 5.62
N ARG A 116 12.14 7.10 5.34
CA ARG A 116 11.70 6.71 3.99
C ARG A 116 10.48 7.49 3.54
N LEU A 117 9.47 7.66 4.40
CA LEU A 117 8.27 8.45 4.07
C LEU A 117 8.61 9.90 3.69
N ALA A 118 9.50 10.53 4.46
CA ALA A 118 9.95 11.89 4.18
C ALA A 118 10.64 11.94 2.81
N ASN A 119 11.57 11.01 2.57
CA ASN A 119 12.28 10.91 1.29
C ASN A 119 11.33 10.63 0.12
N GLU A 120 10.38 9.71 0.25
CA GLU A 120 9.34 9.42 -0.76
C GLU A 120 8.56 10.69 -1.13
N THR A 121 8.18 11.48 -0.13
CA THR A 121 7.44 12.74 -0.33
C THR A 121 8.32 13.80 -0.99
N SER A 122 9.58 13.94 -0.56
CA SER A 122 10.53 14.87 -1.20
C SER A 122 10.85 14.48 -2.64
N GLN A 123 11.02 13.19 -2.93
CA GLN A 123 11.23 12.71 -4.30
C GLN A 123 10.00 12.96 -5.18
N ARG A 124 8.78 12.87 -4.62
CA ARG A 124 7.56 13.28 -5.33
C ARG A 124 7.58 14.78 -5.67
N ALA A 125 8.00 15.63 -4.74
CA ALA A 125 8.12 17.07 -5.00
C ALA A 125 9.14 17.38 -6.11
N ILE A 126 10.24 16.64 -6.15
CA ILE A 126 11.24 16.72 -7.24
C ILE A 126 10.62 16.27 -8.56
N ALA A 127 9.94 15.12 -8.58
CA ALA A 127 9.35 14.54 -9.79
C ALA A 127 8.25 15.43 -10.42
N LEU A 128 7.47 16.14 -9.61
CA LEU A 128 6.40 17.02 -10.08
C LEU A 128 6.87 18.46 -10.35
N THR A 129 8.07 18.85 -9.90
CA THR A 129 8.50 20.23 -9.64
C THR A 129 7.78 20.88 -8.45
N THR A 130 8.49 21.78 -7.74
CA THR A 130 7.97 22.46 -6.55
C THR A 130 6.64 23.21 -6.79
N PRO A 131 6.43 23.98 -7.88
CA PRO A 131 5.16 24.66 -8.12
C PRO A 131 3.96 23.71 -8.24
N VAL A 132 4.08 22.64 -9.03
CA VAL A 132 3.00 21.67 -9.23
C VAL A 132 2.73 20.87 -7.96
N PHE A 133 3.79 20.43 -7.28
CA PHE A 133 3.68 19.74 -5.99
C PHE A 133 2.93 20.60 -4.98
N CYS A 134 3.37 21.85 -4.78
CA CYS A 134 2.75 22.73 -3.79
C CYS A 134 1.33 23.15 -4.15
N GLY A 135 1.04 23.42 -5.44
CA GLY A 135 -0.32 23.69 -5.90
C GLY A 135 -1.29 22.53 -5.62
N THR A 136 -0.80 21.29 -5.64
CA THR A 136 -1.60 20.09 -5.38
C THR A 136 -1.69 19.75 -3.89
N HIS A 137 -0.60 19.92 -3.14
CA HIS A 137 -0.46 19.37 -1.80
C HIS A 137 -0.56 20.39 -0.66
N ALA A 138 -0.27 21.68 -0.87
CA ALA A 138 -0.41 22.70 0.19
C ALA A 138 -1.82 22.76 0.80
N PRO A 139 -2.93 22.60 0.05
CA PRO A 139 -4.29 22.58 0.63
C PRO A 139 -4.49 21.48 1.68
N LEU A 140 -3.75 20.37 1.61
CA LEU A 140 -3.84 19.28 2.58
C LEU A 140 -3.49 19.74 4.00
N VAL A 141 -2.57 20.70 4.15
CA VAL A 141 -2.18 21.22 5.47
C VAL A 141 -3.34 21.93 6.15
N ALA A 142 -4.02 22.82 5.43
CA ALA A 142 -5.19 23.52 5.94
C ALA A 142 -6.36 22.57 6.22
N GLN A 143 -6.58 21.58 5.35
CA GLN A 143 -7.62 20.56 5.54
C GLN A 143 -7.36 19.72 6.80
N ALA A 144 -6.13 19.26 7.00
CA ALA A 144 -5.75 18.49 8.18
C ALA A 144 -5.89 19.31 9.48
N MET A 145 -5.62 20.61 9.43
CA MET A 145 -5.81 21.52 10.57
C MET A 145 -7.28 21.70 10.95
N ALA A 146 -8.15 21.82 9.94
CA ALA A 146 -9.58 22.00 10.13
C ALA A 146 -10.28 20.72 10.61
N ALA A 147 -9.77 19.54 10.22
CA ALA A 147 -10.37 18.26 10.56
C ALA A 147 -10.34 17.97 12.08
N SER A 148 -11.41 17.34 12.56
CA SER A 148 -11.47 16.65 13.83
C SER A 148 -10.68 15.34 13.78
N LEU A 149 -10.35 14.79 14.95
CA LEU A 149 -9.65 13.51 14.99
C LEU A 149 -10.48 12.39 14.34
N ALA A 150 -11.80 12.38 14.54
CA ALA A 150 -12.70 11.39 13.94
C ALA A 150 -12.73 11.49 12.41
N GLU A 151 -12.70 12.70 11.85
CA GLU A 151 -12.60 12.89 10.39
C GLU A 151 -11.24 12.45 9.85
N ILE A 152 -10.16 12.73 10.57
CA ILE A 152 -8.83 12.21 10.21
C ILE A 152 -8.86 10.69 10.22
N GLU A 153 -9.31 10.05 11.30
CA GLU A 153 -9.32 8.58 11.41
C GLU A 153 -10.28 7.89 10.46
N GLY A 154 -11.48 8.46 10.26
CA GLY A 154 -12.41 8.00 9.23
C GLY A 154 -11.79 8.12 7.85
N GLY A 155 -11.10 9.24 7.62
CA GLY A 155 -10.23 9.47 6.49
C GLY A 155 -9.23 8.34 6.33
N LEU A 156 -8.41 8.03 7.35
CA LEU A 156 -7.32 7.03 7.38
C LEU A 156 -7.78 5.57 7.45
N SER A 157 -9.08 5.33 7.62
CA SER A 157 -9.65 3.98 7.70
C SER A 157 -9.21 3.14 6.50
N PRO A 158 -8.87 1.86 6.72
CA PRO A 158 -8.38 1.02 5.64
C PRO A 158 -9.45 0.63 4.61
N ASP A 159 -10.71 0.95 4.89
CA ASP A 159 -11.85 0.77 3.97
C ASP A 159 -12.39 2.11 3.43
N ALA A 160 -11.70 3.23 3.72
CA ALA A 160 -12.03 4.52 3.13
C ALA A 160 -11.80 4.51 1.60
N ALA A 161 -12.57 5.32 0.87
CA ALA A 161 -12.44 5.43 -0.57
C ALA A 161 -11.05 5.95 -1.00
N GLY A 162 -10.54 5.42 -2.10
CA GLY A 162 -9.27 5.82 -2.70
C GLY A 162 -8.17 4.76 -2.61
N VAL A 163 -7.10 4.93 -3.41
CA VAL A 163 -5.92 4.06 -3.37
C VAL A 163 -4.98 4.57 -2.28
N ARG A 164 -4.66 3.70 -1.32
CA ARG A 164 -3.68 3.99 -0.27
C ARG A 164 -2.38 3.25 -0.48
N MET A 165 -1.29 4.01 -0.42
CA MET A 165 0.04 3.45 -0.37
C MET A 165 0.38 3.12 1.08
N ALA A 166 0.68 1.86 1.35
CA ALA A 166 1.17 1.37 2.64
C ALA A 166 2.45 0.58 2.41
N ASN A 167 3.37 0.58 3.38
CA ASN A 167 4.63 -0.13 3.29
C ASN A 167 4.48 -1.67 3.32
N ALA A 168 3.35 -2.18 3.81
CA ALA A 168 3.03 -3.61 3.85
C ALA A 168 1.52 -3.81 3.63
N PRO A 169 1.10 -4.97 3.09
CA PRO A 169 -0.33 -5.27 2.94
C PRO A 169 -1.00 -5.49 4.29
N ARG A 170 -2.34 -5.42 4.29
CA ARG A 170 -3.14 -5.87 5.43
C ARG A 170 -3.09 -7.39 5.55
N CYS A 171 -3.07 -7.89 6.78
CA CYS A 171 -3.11 -9.33 7.04
C CYS A 171 -4.44 -9.96 6.63
N ASP A 172 -5.54 -9.22 6.77
CA ASP A 172 -6.89 -9.66 6.40
C ASP A 172 -7.23 -9.40 4.91
N LYS A 173 -6.43 -8.59 4.24
CA LYS A 173 -6.53 -8.28 2.80
C LYS A 173 -5.12 -8.31 2.20
N PRO A 174 -4.53 -9.50 1.97
CA PRO A 174 -3.20 -9.61 1.40
C PRO A 174 -3.18 -8.87 0.06
N ALA A 175 -2.07 -8.18 -0.25
CA ALA A 175 -1.91 -7.51 -1.54
C ALA A 175 -2.23 -8.51 -2.65
N PRO A 176 -2.93 -8.08 -3.73
CA PRO A 176 -3.20 -8.96 -4.85
C PRO A 176 -1.86 -9.42 -5.44
N THR A 177 -1.41 -10.60 -5.05
CA THR A 177 -0.20 -11.28 -5.54
C THR A 177 -0.33 -11.69 -7.02
N VAL A 178 -1.52 -11.50 -7.58
CA VAL A 178 -1.90 -11.96 -8.93
C VAL A 178 -1.10 -11.25 -10.03
N LEU A 179 -0.67 -9.99 -9.86
CA LEU A 179 0.08 -9.30 -10.93
C LEU A 179 1.56 -9.69 -11.07
N MET A 180 2.17 -10.32 -10.06
CA MET A 180 3.58 -10.73 -10.13
C MET A 180 3.74 -12.24 -10.37
N ALA A 181 2.79 -13.05 -9.87
CA ALA A 181 2.79 -14.49 -10.12
C ALA A 181 2.44 -14.81 -11.58
N ASP A 182 1.48 -14.09 -12.18
CA ASP A 182 1.11 -14.30 -13.59
C ASP A 182 2.21 -13.81 -14.55
N ALA A 183 2.92 -12.73 -14.20
CA ALA A 183 4.08 -12.27 -14.97
C ALA A 183 5.27 -13.25 -14.89
N ALA A 184 5.52 -13.84 -13.71
CA ALA A 184 6.55 -14.86 -13.56
C ALA A 184 6.16 -16.21 -14.19
N ALA A 185 4.88 -16.59 -14.16
CA ALA A 185 4.38 -17.78 -14.84
C ALA A 185 4.40 -17.62 -16.37
N ALA A 186 4.04 -16.44 -16.89
CA ALA A 186 4.15 -16.10 -18.31
C ALA A 186 5.61 -16.01 -18.78
N ALA A 187 6.54 -15.54 -17.92
CA ALA A 187 7.97 -15.48 -18.24
C ALA A 187 8.65 -16.86 -18.21
N ASN A 188 8.09 -17.85 -17.50
CA ASN A 188 8.60 -19.22 -17.43
C ASN A 188 7.85 -20.20 -18.35
N ALA A 189 6.79 -19.75 -19.03
CA ALA A 189 6.13 -20.53 -20.07
C ALA A 189 7.04 -20.58 -21.30
N ALA A 190 7.76 -21.68 -21.47
CA ALA A 190 8.55 -21.92 -22.67
C ALA A 190 7.63 -21.86 -23.92
N PRO A 191 8.00 -21.12 -24.98
CA PRO A 191 7.20 -21.12 -26.21
C PRO A 191 7.14 -22.55 -26.79
N PRO A 192 6.00 -22.95 -27.40
CA PRO A 192 5.89 -24.26 -28.01
C PRO A 192 7.00 -24.45 -29.06
N ARG A 193 7.80 -25.49 -28.86
CA ARG A 193 8.93 -25.85 -29.71
C ARG A 193 8.39 -26.19 -31.11
N ALA A 194 8.72 -25.36 -32.09
CA ALA A 194 8.40 -25.63 -33.49
C ALA A 194 9.06 -26.96 -33.94
N PRO A 195 8.39 -27.79 -34.75
CA PRO A 195 8.97 -29.03 -35.25
C PRO A 195 10.14 -28.71 -36.19
N SER A 196 11.32 -29.22 -35.86
CA SER A 196 12.53 -29.10 -36.68
C SER A 196 12.40 -29.94 -37.95
N ALA A 197 12.29 -29.28 -39.11
CA ALA A 197 12.51 -29.92 -40.40
C ALA A 197 14.00 -30.24 -40.57
N GLY A 198 14.31 -31.52 -40.76
CA GLY A 198 15.66 -31.98 -41.07
C GLY A 198 16.08 -31.56 -42.48
N VAL A 199 17.35 -31.16 -42.63
CA VAL A 199 18.02 -31.14 -43.93
C VAL A 199 19.32 -31.89 -43.82
N SER A 200 19.39 -32.94 -44.62
CA SER A 200 20.49 -33.88 -44.79
C SER A 200 21.51 -33.33 -45.79
N GLY A 201 22.80 -33.39 -45.43
CA GLY A 201 23.95 -33.74 -46.29
C GLY A 201 24.44 -32.78 -47.39
N ALA A 202 25.72 -32.38 -47.32
CA ALA A 202 26.82 -32.85 -48.19
C ALA A 202 28.07 -31.95 -48.10
N ALA A 203 29.23 -32.53 -48.44
CA ALA A 203 30.57 -32.18 -47.96
C ALA A 203 31.52 -31.51 -48.99
N ALA A 204 32.80 -31.40 -48.58
CA ALA A 204 34.03 -30.98 -49.27
C ALA A 204 34.36 -29.47 -49.15
N GLY A 205 35.53 -28.99 -48.75
CA GLY A 205 36.89 -29.54 -48.67
C GLY A 205 37.85 -28.55 -49.33
N ALA A 206 38.84 -28.03 -48.60
CA ALA A 206 40.15 -27.49 -49.03
C ALA A 206 40.62 -26.23 -48.26
N LYS A 207 41.81 -26.32 -47.63
CA LYS A 207 42.64 -25.17 -47.22
C LYS A 207 43.42 -24.65 -48.45
N PRO A 208 43.86 -23.38 -48.46
CA PRO A 208 45.29 -23.14 -48.18
C PRO A 208 45.61 -21.84 -47.40
N LYS A 209 46.83 -21.81 -46.84
CA LYS A 209 47.54 -20.67 -46.22
C LYS A 209 47.73 -19.50 -47.21
N VAL A 210 47.96 -18.26 -46.70
CA VAL A 210 49.20 -17.44 -46.93
C VAL A 210 49.09 -15.99 -46.38
N LYS A 211 50.12 -15.63 -45.58
CA LYS A 211 50.90 -14.36 -45.37
C LYS A 211 50.26 -12.94 -45.31
N SER A 212 50.55 -12.29 -44.18
CA SER A 212 51.21 -10.98 -43.96
C SER A 212 51.45 -10.00 -45.13
N LYS A 213 50.97 -8.75 -44.95
CA LYS A 213 51.65 -7.42 -45.10
C LYS A 213 50.65 -6.32 -44.66
N ALA A 214 50.96 -5.48 -43.68
CA ALA A 214 51.74 -4.25 -43.75
C ALA A 214 51.06 -3.14 -44.58
N GLU A 215 50.41 -2.21 -43.89
CA GLU A 215 50.52 -0.75 -44.07
C GLU A 215 50.11 -0.06 -42.75
#